data_AF-A0A397CU58-F1
#
_entry.id   AF-A0A397CU58-F1
#
_cell.length_a   1.000
_cell.length_b   1.000
_cell.length_c   1.000
_cell.angle_alpha   90.00
_cell.angle_beta   90.00
_cell.angle_gamma   90.00
#
_symmetry.space_group_name_H-M   'P 1'
#
loop_
_entity.id
_entity.type
_entity.pdbx_description
1 polymer ?
#
loop_
_entity_poly.entity_id
_entity_poly.type
_entity_poly.pdbx_seq_one_letter_code
_entity_poly.pdbx_strand_id
1 'polypeptide(L)'
;MVHSFIEAFNDGSKQIAKNNALSELKSRCQSMQFVAHFHALPAPVFSPVLDIVSTLCVDSNDHDSLRDDLVALLFDVVGGAACVGYPTPPFAKALSTLVHSVVHAIVEIGDVDLDASFALHLQTLAACLRGNVGVRLFVSELPTRKELVRTLALLLNRTDDASILIHAMSVLACLVLQEPMGRKLFQPKNVAHALTLVLSIVDNNPGTAHASSMLMTTRLDSSACSIDTTVPLHMASVNLVLDLAAQPWILSQMEIADEMNQLLHIMLPRLHMQETIPRLHVALHFLHGVASMSYRLRKAIGAKCPPLATSMAGVLHPSPVIAIAATKFFV
;
A
#
# COMPACT_ATOMS: atom_id res chain seq x y z
N MET A 1 -24.82 3.74 -6.47
CA MET A 1 -23.50 3.95 -7.11
C MET A 1 -22.80 2.63 -7.41
N VAL A 2 -22.35 1.84 -6.43
CA VAL A 2 -21.71 0.54 -6.73
C VAL A 2 -22.63 -0.40 -7.52
N HIS A 3 -23.91 -0.50 -7.13
CA HIS A 3 -24.91 -1.24 -7.91
C HIS A 3 -25.12 -0.68 -9.32
N SER A 4 -25.23 0.64 -9.47
CA SER A 4 -25.39 1.27 -10.79
C SER A 4 -24.16 1.13 -11.68
N PHE A 5 -22.96 1.03 -11.09
CA PHE A 5 -21.73 0.67 -11.81
C PHE A 5 -21.83 -0.77 -12.33
N ILE A 6 -22.19 -1.73 -11.48
CA ILE A 6 -22.33 -3.14 -11.87
C ILE A 6 -23.40 -3.30 -12.97
N GLU A 7 -24.56 -2.66 -12.82
CA GLU A 7 -25.64 -2.65 -13.81
C GLU A 7 -25.19 -2.07 -15.16
N ALA A 8 -24.44 -0.96 -15.16
CA ALA A 8 -23.93 -0.38 -16.39
C ALA A 8 -23.05 -1.36 -17.21
N PHE A 9 -22.33 -2.26 -16.54
CA PHE A 9 -21.48 -3.25 -17.20
C PHE A 9 -22.18 -4.58 -17.51
N ASN A 10 -23.24 -4.94 -16.75
CA ASN A 10 -24.01 -6.16 -16.94
C ASN A 10 -25.14 -6.04 -17.98
N ASP A 11 -25.82 -4.89 -18.06
CA ASP A 11 -27.05 -4.74 -18.86
C ASP A 11 -26.81 -4.40 -20.34
N GLY A 12 -25.58 -4.62 -20.84
CA GLY A 12 -25.23 -4.28 -22.22
C GLY A 12 -25.33 -2.78 -22.53
N SER A 13 -25.22 -1.93 -21.51
CA SER A 13 -25.33 -0.48 -21.66
C SER A 13 -24.36 0.06 -22.71
N LYS A 14 -24.76 1.15 -23.39
CA LYS A 14 -23.93 1.82 -24.41
C LYS A 14 -22.55 2.17 -23.84
N GLN A 15 -21.52 2.16 -24.69
CA GLN A 15 -20.14 2.47 -24.29
C GLN A 15 -20.00 3.80 -23.53
N ILE A 16 -20.82 4.80 -23.87
CA ILE A 16 -20.88 6.09 -23.18
C ILE A 16 -21.27 5.92 -21.71
N ALA A 17 -22.27 5.10 -21.40
CA ALA A 17 -22.71 4.84 -20.03
C ALA A 17 -21.63 4.11 -19.23
N LYS A 18 -20.94 3.15 -19.84
CA LYS A 18 -19.80 2.45 -19.23
C LYS A 18 -18.65 3.39 -18.90
N ASN A 19 -18.30 4.28 -19.84
CA ASN A 19 -17.25 5.28 -19.64
C ASN A 19 -17.62 6.28 -18.53
N ASN A 20 -18.89 6.71 -18.47
CA ASN A 20 -19.37 7.60 -17.40
C ASN A 20 -19.30 6.90 -16.04
N ALA A 21 -19.77 5.66 -15.93
CA ALA A 21 -19.70 4.88 -14.70
C ALA A 21 -18.25 4.66 -14.23
N LEU A 22 -17.33 4.38 -15.16
CA LEU A 22 -15.90 4.26 -14.87
C LEU A 22 -15.29 5.58 -14.37
N SER A 23 -15.64 6.70 -15.02
CA SER A 23 -15.16 8.03 -14.59
C SER A 23 -15.69 8.42 -13.22
N GLU A 24 -16.95 8.06 -12.91
CA GLU A 24 -17.54 8.29 -11.60
C GLU A 24 -16.85 7.45 -10.53
N LEU A 25 -16.59 6.17 -10.81
CA LEU A 25 -15.85 5.30 -9.88
C LEU A 25 -14.44 5.85 -9.60
N LYS A 26 -13.70 6.24 -10.65
CA LYS A 26 -12.37 6.88 -10.51
C LYS A 26 -12.43 8.13 -9.64
N SER A 27 -13.40 9.02 -9.88
CA SER A 27 -13.56 10.24 -9.08
C SER A 27 -13.89 9.93 -7.62
N ARG A 28 -14.73 8.92 -7.35
CA ARG A 28 -15.13 8.55 -5.99
C ARG A 28 -14.01 7.88 -5.20
N CYS A 29 -13.16 7.09 -5.85
CA CYS A 29 -11.96 6.51 -5.25
C CYS A 29 -10.97 7.56 -4.72
N GLN A 30 -11.06 8.82 -5.15
CA GLN A 30 -10.28 9.93 -4.56
C GLN A 30 -10.70 10.26 -3.11
N SER A 31 -11.89 9.84 -2.68
CA SER A 31 -12.36 10.07 -1.31
C SER A 31 -11.96 8.91 -0.40
N MET A 32 -11.11 9.18 0.60
CA MET A 32 -10.75 8.20 1.64
C MET A 32 -11.97 7.59 2.35
N GLN A 33 -13.06 8.37 2.53
CA GLN A 33 -14.30 7.88 3.13
C GLN A 33 -15.02 6.88 2.23
N PHE A 34 -15.07 7.17 0.93
CA PHE A 34 -15.65 6.26 -0.04
C PHE A 34 -14.86 4.95 -0.10
N VAL A 35 -13.53 5.02 -0.21
CA VAL A 35 -12.65 3.85 -0.26
C VAL A 35 -12.79 2.99 1.01
N ALA A 36 -12.81 3.62 2.19
CA ALA A 36 -13.02 2.89 3.45
C ALA A 36 -14.39 2.18 3.50
N HIS A 37 -15.45 2.82 3.03
CA HIS A 37 -16.77 2.21 2.95
C HIS A 37 -16.83 1.10 1.89
N PHE A 38 -16.20 1.32 0.74
CA PHE A 38 -16.13 0.39 -0.37
C PHE A 38 -15.40 -0.91 0.04
N HIS A 39 -14.30 -0.81 0.77
CA HIS A 39 -13.59 -1.97 1.33
C HIS A 39 -14.36 -2.71 2.45
N ALA A 40 -15.35 -2.06 3.07
CA ALA A 40 -16.23 -2.69 4.05
C ALA A 40 -17.44 -3.39 3.40
N LEU A 41 -17.60 -3.30 2.08
CA LEU A 41 -18.71 -3.95 1.39
C LEU A 41 -18.57 -5.49 1.41
N PRO A 42 -19.68 -6.23 1.47
CA PRO A 42 -19.67 -7.68 1.34
C PRO A 42 -19.07 -8.14 0.00
N ALA A 43 -18.41 -9.32 0.02
CA ALA A 43 -17.80 -9.92 -1.16
C ALA A 43 -18.72 -10.00 -2.41
N PRO A 44 -20.03 -10.31 -2.31
CA PRO A 44 -20.93 -10.33 -3.47
C PRO A 44 -21.08 -8.98 -4.20
N VAL A 45 -20.78 -7.87 -3.54
CA VAL A 45 -20.86 -6.52 -4.12
C VAL A 45 -19.48 -6.04 -4.55
N PHE A 46 -18.44 -6.37 -3.78
CA PHE A 46 -17.06 -5.98 -4.07
C PHE A 46 -16.46 -6.76 -5.26
N SER A 47 -16.64 -8.09 -5.30
CA SER A 47 -16.02 -8.96 -6.31
C SER A 47 -16.39 -8.59 -7.75
N PRO A 48 -17.67 -8.29 -8.08
CA PRO A 48 -18.02 -7.88 -9.45
C PRO A 48 -17.33 -6.59 -9.89
N VAL A 49 -17.15 -5.61 -8.99
CA VAL A 49 -16.43 -4.37 -9.31
C VAL A 49 -14.96 -4.66 -9.61
N LEU A 50 -14.33 -5.48 -8.76
CA LEU A 50 -12.94 -5.91 -8.98
C LEU A 50 -12.79 -6.67 -10.30
N ASP A 51 -13.73 -7.55 -10.63
CA ASP A 51 -13.73 -8.33 -11.88
C ASP A 51 -13.87 -7.43 -13.11
N ILE A 52 -14.78 -6.45 -13.08
CA ILE A 52 -14.96 -5.48 -14.16
C ILE A 52 -13.68 -4.66 -14.35
N VAL A 53 -13.13 -4.09 -13.27
CA VAL A 53 -11.89 -3.30 -13.34
C VAL A 53 -10.75 -4.17 -13.87
N SER A 54 -10.56 -5.37 -13.34
CA SER A 54 -9.50 -6.30 -13.78
C SER A 54 -9.62 -6.69 -15.26
N THR A 55 -10.85 -6.89 -15.74
CA THR A 55 -11.10 -7.19 -17.16
C THR A 55 -10.72 -6.01 -18.06
N LEU A 56 -11.00 -4.78 -17.62
CA LEU A 56 -10.65 -3.58 -18.38
C LEU A 56 -9.13 -3.30 -18.33
N CYS A 57 -8.45 -3.66 -17.23
CA CYS A 57 -7.02 -3.40 -17.05
C CYS A 57 -6.15 -4.09 -18.11
N VAL A 58 -6.51 -5.31 -18.51
CA VAL A 58 -5.77 -6.08 -19.51
C VAL A 58 -6.18 -5.60 -20.90
N ASP A 59 -5.22 -5.17 -21.71
CA ASP A 59 -5.54 -4.69 -23.05
C ASP A 59 -6.16 -5.83 -23.89
N SER A 60 -7.24 -5.50 -24.59
CA SER A 60 -7.91 -6.40 -25.52
C SER A 60 -7.06 -6.69 -26.76
N ASN A 61 -6.16 -5.77 -27.13
CA ASN A 61 -5.32 -5.87 -28.32
C ASN A 61 -3.98 -6.56 -28.03
N ASP A 62 -3.46 -6.40 -26.81
CA ASP A 62 -2.23 -7.04 -26.34
C ASP A 62 -2.46 -7.54 -24.91
N HIS A 63 -2.77 -8.84 -24.80
CA HIS A 63 -3.10 -9.48 -23.53
C HIS A 63 -1.95 -9.51 -22.51
N ASP A 64 -0.75 -9.14 -22.94
CA ASP A 64 0.45 -9.05 -22.10
C ASP A 64 0.73 -7.62 -21.63
N SER A 65 -0.11 -6.66 -22.03
CA SER A 65 0.00 -5.25 -21.63
C SER A 65 -1.12 -4.82 -20.69
N LEU A 66 -0.80 -3.82 -19.86
CA LEU A 66 -1.72 -3.19 -18.93
C LEU A 66 -1.90 -1.72 -19.24
N ARG A 67 -3.11 -1.23 -18.99
CA ARG A 67 -3.42 0.20 -19.08
C ARG A 67 -3.17 0.88 -17.73
N ASP A 68 -2.17 1.75 -17.65
CA ASP A 68 -1.78 2.47 -16.43
C ASP A 68 -2.98 3.17 -15.74
N ASP A 69 -3.88 3.78 -16.51
CA ASP A 69 -5.04 4.48 -15.97
C ASP A 69 -6.04 3.57 -15.24
N LEU A 70 -6.01 2.27 -15.56
CA LEU A 70 -6.82 1.23 -14.94
C LEU A 70 -6.04 0.46 -13.88
N VAL A 71 -4.71 0.34 -14.01
CA VAL A 71 -3.86 -0.17 -12.92
C VAL A 71 -3.89 0.76 -11.71
N ALA A 72 -3.94 2.08 -11.92
CA ALA A 72 -4.16 3.04 -10.84
C ALA A 72 -5.52 2.86 -10.16
N LEU A 73 -6.58 2.62 -10.95
CA LEU A 73 -7.90 2.32 -10.39
C LEU A 73 -7.90 0.98 -9.65
N LEU A 74 -7.20 -0.04 -10.15
CA LEU A 74 -7.03 -1.32 -9.48
C LEU A 74 -6.30 -1.14 -8.14
N PHE A 75 -5.27 -0.30 -8.09
CA PHE A 75 -4.63 0.11 -6.85
C PHE A 75 -5.63 0.76 -5.88
N ASP A 76 -6.49 1.67 -6.33
CA ASP A 76 -7.47 2.31 -5.44
C ASP A 76 -8.55 1.33 -4.93
N VAL A 77 -8.93 0.35 -5.75
CA VAL A 77 -9.95 -0.67 -5.46
C VAL A 77 -9.44 -1.75 -4.51
N VAL A 78 -8.15 -2.10 -4.58
CA VAL A 78 -7.55 -3.19 -3.81
C VAL A 78 -6.64 -2.68 -2.68
N GLY A 79 -6.02 -1.51 -2.83
CA GLY A 79 -4.93 -0.97 -2.01
C GLY A 79 -5.29 -0.46 -0.63
N GLY A 80 -6.42 -0.88 -0.07
CA GLY A 80 -6.74 -0.72 1.34
C GLY A 80 -6.96 -2.05 2.05
N ALA A 81 -7.71 -2.03 3.15
CA ALA A 81 -8.07 -3.22 3.92
C ALA A 81 -9.12 -4.11 3.23
N ALA A 82 -9.19 -4.11 1.90
CA ALA A 82 -10.09 -4.96 1.14
C ALA A 82 -9.69 -6.42 1.36
N CYS A 83 -10.58 -7.23 1.90
CA CYS A 83 -10.36 -8.66 2.05
C CYS A 83 -10.72 -9.36 0.74
N VAL A 84 -9.74 -9.46 -0.16
CA VAL A 84 -9.86 -10.27 -1.37
C VAL A 84 -9.54 -11.72 -1.04
N GLY A 85 -10.46 -12.61 -1.41
CA GLY A 85 -10.27 -14.06 -1.29
C GLY A 85 -9.23 -14.60 -2.28
N TYR A 86 -9.42 -15.83 -2.74
CA TYR A 86 -8.66 -16.34 -3.88
C TYR A 86 -9.07 -15.57 -5.14
N PRO A 87 -8.13 -15.17 -6.02
CA PRO A 87 -8.46 -14.37 -7.19
C PRO A 87 -9.40 -15.12 -8.14
N THR A 88 -10.45 -14.44 -8.57
CA THR A 88 -11.33 -14.84 -9.67
C THR A 88 -10.56 -14.83 -11.00
N PRO A 89 -11.05 -15.50 -12.06
CA PRO A 89 -10.34 -15.55 -13.34
C PRO A 89 -9.94 -14.19 -13.94
N PRO A 90 -10.80 -13.14 -13.92
CA PRO A 90 -10.41 -11.81 -14.42
C PRO A 90 -9.27 -11.19 -13.62
N PHE A 91 -9.36 -11.26 -12.29
CA PHE A 91 -8.33 -10.71 -11.41
C PHE A 91 -7.03 -11.51 -11.47
N ALA A 92 -7.11 -12.84 -11.57
CA ALA A 92 -5.97 -13.71 -11.77
C ALA A 92 -5.21 -13.39 -13.06
N LYS A 93 -5.92 -13.12 -14.16
CA LYS A 93 -5.31 -12.69 -15.43
C LYS A 93 -4.58 -11.35 -15.25
N ALA A 94 -5.26 -10.35 -14.69
CA ALA A 94 -4.65 -9.03 -14.43
C ALA A 94 -3.41 -9.13 -13.52
N LEU A 95 -3.46 -9.96 -12.47
CA LEU A 95 -2.32 -10.20 -11.58
C LEU A 95 -1.16 -10.88 -12.29
N SER A 96 -1.43 -11.88 -13.15
CA SER A 96 -0.37 -12.55 -13.92
C SER A 96 0.31 -11.57 -14.89
N THR A 97 -0.47 -10.74 -15.60
CA THR A 97 0.06 -9.71 -16.48
C THR A 97 0.85 -8.65 -15.70
N LEU A 98 0.37 -8.26 -14.51
CA LEU A 98 1.07 -7.32 -13.62
C LEU A 98 2.42 -7.86 -13.16
N VAL A 99 2.47 -9.13 -12.73
CA VAL A 99 3.72 -9.80 -12.37
C VAL A 99 4.67 -9.87 -13.57
N HIS A 100 4.15 -10.20 -14.76
CA HIS A 100 4.95 -10.27 -15.97
C HIS A 100 5.55 -8.90 -16.32
N SER A 101 4.75 -7.84 -16.28
CA SER A 101 5.20 -6.47 -16.54
C SER A 101 6.29 -6.01 -15.57
N VAL A 102 6.14 -6.28 -14.27
CA VAL A 102 7.17 -5.95 -13.26
C VAL A 102 8.48 -6.71 -13.53
N VAL A 103 8.39 -8.01 -13.87
CA VAL A 103 9.57 -8.82 -14.20
C VAL A 103 10.27 -8.28 -15.45
N HIS A 104 9.50 -8.05 -16.51
CA HIS A 104 10.00 -7.59 -17.80
C HIS A 104 10.73 -6.24 -17.66
N ALA A 105 10.08 -5.28 -16.99
CA ALA A 105 10.65 -3.97 -16.74
C ALA A 105 11.99 -4.04 -15.98
N ILE A 106 12.15 -4.98 -15.02
CA ILE A 106 13.40 -5.15 -14.27
C ILE A 106 14.51 -5.81 -15.12
N VAL A 107 14.15 -6.77 -15.96
CA VAL A 107 15.11 -7.47 -16.82
C VAL A 107 15.65 -6.53 -17.91
N GLU A 108 14.80 -5.65 -18.43
CA GLU A 108 15.14 -4.66 -19.46
C GLU A 108 15.83 -3.40 -18.92
N ILE A 109 16.14 -3.31 -17.61
CA ILE A 109 16.95 -2.23 -17.01
C ILE A 109 18.38 -2.30 -17.56
N GLY A 110 18.58 -1.89 -18.80
CA GLY A 110 19.84 -1.50 -19.39
C GLY A 110 19.89 0.02 -19.39
N ASP A 111 20.37 0.62 -18.29
CA ASP A 111 20.73 2.05 -18.16
C ASP A 111 19.62 3.11 -18.27
N VAL A 112 18.34 2.73 -18.36
CA VAL A 112 17.21 3.68 -18.36
C VAL A 112 16.58 3.75 -16.97
N ASP A 113 16.35 4.98 -16.48
CA ASP A 113 15.60 5.24 -15.25
C ASP A 113 14.26 4.50 -15.29
N LEU A 114 13.91 3.85 -14.18
CA LEU A 114 12.62 3.19 -14.03
C LEU A 114 11.50 4.23 -14.15
N ASP A 115 10.60 4.01 -15.10
CA ASP A 115 9.54 4.97 -15.40
C ASP A 115 8.40 4.95 -14.37
N ALA A 116 7.50 5.93 -14.50
CA ALA A 116 6.34 6.06 -13.60
C ALA A 116 5.37 4.87 -13.71
N SER A 117 5.28 4.22 -14.88
CA SER A 117 4.43 3.04 -15.10
C SER A 117 4.94 1.85 -14.28
N PHE A 118 6.26 1.61 -14.28
CA PHE A 118 6.87 0.57 -13.45
C PHE A 118 6.58 0.79 -11.96
N ALA A 119 6.78 2.01 -11.46
CA ALA A 119 6.51 2.33 -10.06
C ALA A 119 5.04 2.05 -9.68
N LEU A 120 4.10 2.43 -10.56
CA LEU A 120 2.68 2.14 -10.40
C LEU A 120 2.42 0.63 -10.36
N HIS A 121 2.98 -0.13 -11.30
CA HIS A 121 2.79 -1.57 -11.37
C HIS A 121 3.31 -2.29 -10.12
N LEU A 122 4.49 -1.89 -9.65
CA LEU A 122 5.09 -2.44 -8.43
C LEU A 122 4.27 -2.10 -7.18
N GLN A 123 3.79 -0.85 -7.08
CA GLN A 123 2.93 -0.40 -5.99
C GLN A 123 1.59 -1.16 -5.98
N THR A 124 0.95 -1.33 -7.14
CA THR A 124 -0.30 -2.09 -7.27
C THR A 124 -0.10 -3.55 -6.89
N LEU A 125 1.02 -4.16 -7.30
CA LEU A 125 1.33 -5.53 -6.93
C LEU A 125 1.49 -5.69 -5.40
N ALA A 126 2.21 -4.76 -4.76
CA ALA A 126 2.36 -4.75 -3.31
C ALA A 126 1.01 -4.63 -2.60
N ALA A 127 0.14 -3.73 -3.08
CA ALA A 127 -1.22 -3.55 -2.58
C ALA A 127 -2.07 -4.83 -2.70
N CYS A 128 -2.06 -5.48 -3.87
CA CYS A 128 -2.82 -6.70 -4.11
C CYS A 128 -2.41 -7.86 -3.19
N LEU A 129 -1.12 -7.98 -2.87
CA LEU A 129 -0.58 -9.05 -2.02
C LEU A 129 -0.86 -8.82 -0.53
N ARG A 130 -0.85 -7.56 -0.09
CA ARG A 130 -0.96 -7.21 1.32
C ARG A 130 -2.34 -7.60 1.88
N GLY A 131 -2.37 -8.32 3.01
CA GLY A 131 -3.62 -8.74 3.65
C GLY A 131 -4.38 -9.87 2.93
N ASN A 132 -4.12 -10.09 1.64
CA ASN A 132 -4.84 -11.06 0.81
C ASN A 132 -4.09 -12.39 0.73
N VAL A 133 -4.38 -13.32 1.64
CA VAL A 133 -3.77 -14.67 1.66
C VAL A 133 -3.99 -15.41 0.34
N GLY A 134 -5.21 -15.37 -0.21
CA GLY A 134 -5.55 -16.06 -1.45
C GLY A 134 -4.75 -15.56 -2.65
N VAL A 135 -4.56 -14.24 -2.74
CA VAL A 135 -3.74 -13.62 -3.78
C VAL A 135 -2.26 -14.02 -3.65
N ARG A 136 -1.70 -14.03 -2.43
CA ARG A 136 -0.33 -14.48 -2.18
C ARG A 136 -0.12 -15.95 -2.57
N LEU A 137 -1.08 -16.81 -2.27
CA LEU A 137 -1.04 -18.22 -2.67
C LEU A 137 -1.04 -18.35 -4.19
N PHE A 138 -1.96 -17.67 -4.88
CA PHE A 138 -2.01 -17.66 -6.34
C PHE A 138 -0.68 -17.19 -6.97
N VAL A 139 -0.13 -16.06 -6.53
CA VAL A 139 1.16 -15.54 -7.05
C VAL A 139 2.32 -16.50 -6.73
N SER A 140 2.23 -17.26 -5.63
CA SER A 140 3.22 -18.28 -5.29
C SER A 140 3.11 -19.56 -6.14
N GLU A 141 1.99 -19.76 -6.83
CA GLU A 141 1.77 -20.87 -7.76
C GLU A 141 2.13 -20.50 -9.21
N LEU A 142 2.33 -19.20 -9.50
CA LEU A 142 2.71 -18.74 -10.84
C LEU A 142 4.10 -19.27 -11.26
N PRO A 143 4.27 -19.64 -12.54
CA PRO A 143 5.56 -20.13 -13.05
C PRO A 143 6.66 -19.05 -12.97
N THR A 144 6.28 -17.77 -13.06
CA THR A 144 7.18 -16.60 -13.01
C THR A 144 7.63 -16.23 -11.59
N ARG A 145 7.10 -16.88 -10.54
CA ARG A 145 7.39 -16.54 -9.14
C ARG A 145 8.88 -16.49 -8.81
N LYS A 146 9.64 -17.52 -9.21
CA LYS A 146 11.09 -17.59 -8.93
C LYS A 146 11.83 -16.43 -9.58
N GLU A 147 11.43 -16.09 -10.80
CA GLU A 147 12.01 -14.98 -11.54
C GLU A 147 11.67 -13.64 -10.88
N LEU A 148 10.41 -13.42 -10.52
CA LEU A 148 9.97 -12.23 -9.78
C LEU A 148 10.77 -12.01 -8.49
N VAL A 149 10.93 -13.03 -7.65
CA VAL A 149 11.70 -12.92 -6.41
C VAL A 149 13.16 -12.58 -6.70
N ARG A 150 13.75 -13.21 -7.72
CA ARG A 150 15.15 -12.98 -8.12
C ARG A 150 15.36 -11.57 -8.65
N THR A 151 14.49 -11.09 -9.54
CA THR A 151 14.59 -9.76 -10.16
C THR A 151 14.36 -8.67 -9.13
N LEU A 152 13.37 -8.81 -8.24
CA LEU A 152 13.16 -7.87 -7.14
C LEU A 152 14.34 -7.82 -6.16
N ALA A 153 14.92 -8.97 -5.79
CA ALA A 153 16.09 -9.00 -4.92
C ALA A 153 17.32 -8.32 -5.56
N LEU A 154 17.45 -8.44 -6.88
CA LEU A 154 18.49 -7.75 -7.65
C LEU A 154 18.21 -6.25 -7.77
N LEU A 155 16.94 -5.86 -7.94
CA LEU A 155 16.51 -4.46 -7.98
C LEU A 155 16.90 -3.72 -6.69
N LEU A 156 16.79 -4.36 -5.52
CA LEU A 156 17.19 -3.77 -4.23
C LEU A 156 18.64 -3.28 -4.18
N ASN A 157 19.53 -3.77 -5.06
CA ASN A 157 20.92 -3.35 -5.12
C ASN A 157 21.24 -2.47 -6.34
N ARG A 158 20.25 -2.20 -7.21
CA ARG A 158 20.41 -1.45 -8.46
C ARG A 158 19.74 -0.08 -8.44
N THR A 159 18.83 0.16 -7.51
CA THR A 159 18.09 1.42 -7.40
C THR A 159 18.36 2.07 -6.05
N ASP A 160 18.53 3.39 -6.07
CA ASP A 160 18.58 4.24 -4.88
C ASP A 160 17.22 4.92 -4.62
N ASP A 161 16.21 4.69 -5.47
CA ASP A 161 14.88 5.26 -5.29
C ASP A 161 14.17 4.60 -4.10
N ALA A 162 14.02 5.40 -3.03
CA ALA A 162 13.39 4.99 -1.79
C ALA A 162 11.97 4.44 -1.98
N SER A 163 11.18 5.00 -2.90
CA SER A 163 9.82 4.55 -3.19
C SER A 163 9.82 3.14 -3.78
N ILE A 164 10.65 2.93 -4.80
CA ILE A 164 10.80 1.64 -5.47
C ILE A 164 11.32 0.59 -4.47
N LEU A 165 12.31 0.96 -3.65
CA LEU A 165 12.84 0.08 -2.59
C LEU A 165 11.75 -0.36 -1.59
N ILE A 166 10.91 0.56 -1.11
CA ILE A 166 9.81 0.24 -0.19
C ILE A 166 8.82 -0.73 -0.82
N HIS A 167 8.39 -0.49 -2.06
CA HIS A 167 7.42 -1.35 -2.72
C HIS A 167 8.02 -2.72 -3.07
N ALA A 168 9.27 -2.78 -3.55
CA ALA A 168 9.97 -4.03 -3.82
C ALA A 168 10.15 -4.87 -2.55
N MET A 169 10.57 -4.26 -1.44
CA MET A 169 10.66 -4.94 -0.15
C MET A 169 9.29 -5.41 0.35
N SER A 170 8.22 -4.64 0.12
CA SER A 170 6.85 -5.02 0.51
C SER A 170 6.37 -6.26 -0.25
N VAL A 171 6.61 -6.32 -1.57
CA VAL A 171 6.29 -7.52 -2.38
C VAL A 171 7.09 -8.73 -1.88
N LEU A 172 8.40 -8.57 -1.66
CA LEU A 172 9.24 -9.65 -1.11
C LEU A 172 8.78 -10.10 0.28
N ALA A 173 8.45 -9.16 1.18
CA ALA A 173 7.94 -9.47 2.51
C ALA A 173 6.61 -10.25 2.43
N CYS A 174 5.73 -9.91 1.51
CA CYS A 174 4.49 -10.65 1.32
C CYS A 174 4.70 -12.08 0.81
N LEU A 175 5.70 -12.31 -0.05
CA LEU A 175 5.88 -13.58 -0.78
C LEU A 175 6.85 -14.57 -0.14
N VAL A 176 7.93 -14.11 0.49
CA VAL A 176 9.03 -14.99 0.93
C VAL A 176 9.30 -14.97 2.43
N LEU A 177 8.67 -14.06 3.18
CA LEU A 177 9.01 -13.84 4.59
C LEU A 177 8.75 -15.07 5.49
N GLN A 178 7.75 -15.87 5.15
CA GLN A 178 7.44 -17.14 5.85
C GLN A 178 8.30 -18.32 5.37
N GLU A 179 9.10 -18.13 4.32
CA GLU A 179 9.91 -19.17 3.70
C GLU A 179 11.38 -19.10 4.16
N PRO A 180 12.15 -20.19 3.99
CA PRO A 180 13.59 -20.20 4.29
C PRO A 180 14.37 -19.12 3.52
N MET A 181 13.94 -18.78 2.30
CA MET A 181 14.54 -17.70 1.50
C MET A 181 14.38 -16.33 2.19
N GLY A 182 13.22 -16.07 2.80
CA GLY A 182 12.97 -14.83 3.52
C GLY A 182 13.95 -14.59 4.66
N ARG A 183 14.40 -15.64 5.36
CA ARG A 183 15.42 -15.50 6.42
C ARG A 183 16.77 -15.00 5.90
N LYS A 184 17.11 -15.29 4.64
CA LYS A 184 18.34 -14.80 4.00
C LYS A 184 18.20 -13.35 3.56
N LEU A 185 17.06 -13.01 2.96
CA LEU A 185 16.79 -11.66 2.45
C LEU A 185 16.54 -10.65 3.56
N PHE A 186 15.85 -11.05 4.64
CA PHE A 186 15.51 -10.20 5.78
C PHE A 186 16.35 -10.55 7.02
N GLN A 187 17.64 -10.81 6.83
CA GLN A 187 18.59 -10.94 7.94
C GLN A 187 18.63 -9.64 8.78
N PRO A 188 19.09 -9.68 10.05
CA PRO A 188 19.03 -8.53 10.97
C PRO A 188 19.60 -7.22 10.39
N LYS A 189 20.71 -7.32 9.66
CA LYS A 189 21.33 -6.17 8.98
C LYS A 189 20.36 -5.53 7.97
N ASN A 190 19.71 -6.34 7.14
CA ASN A 190 18.81 -5.84 6.09
C ASN A 190 17.52 -5.28 6.69
N VAL A 191 17.04 -5.85 7.80
CA VAL A 191 15.91 -5.30 8.57
C VAL A 191 16.26 -3.91 9.12
N ALA A 192 17.44 -3.73 9.71
CA ALA A 192 17.88 -2.43 10.20
C ALA A 192 17.99 -1.38 9.07
N HIS A 193 18.47 -1.78 7.88
CA HIS A 193 18.50 -0.90 6.70
C HIS A 193 17.08 -0.52 6.25
N ALA A 194 16.15 -1.48 6.24
CA ALA A 194 14.74 -1.21 5.92
C ALA A 194 14.10 -0.24 6.92
N LEU A 195 14.38 -0.39 8.22
CA LEU A 195 13.91 0.55 9.25
C LEU A 195 14.50 1.95 9.10
N THR A 196 15.80 2.03 8.77
CA THR A 196 16.47 3.31 8.49
C THR A 196 15.86 4.02 7.29
N LEU A 197 15.56 3.28 6.22
CA LEU A 197 14.87 3.82 5.05
C LEU A 197 13.45 4.29 5.38
N VAL A 198 12.70 3.50 6.15
CA VAL A 198 11.36 3.92 6.60
C VAL A 198 11.43 5.18 7.44
N LEU A 199 12.41 5.28 8.34
CA LEU A 199 12.63 6.49 9.13
C LEU A 199 12.92 7.69 8.27
N SER A 200 13.83 7.60 7.29
CA SER A 200 14.17 8.74 6.44
C SER A 200 12.96 9.25 5.65
N ILE A 201 12.08 8.34 5.20
CA ILE A 201 10.85 8.70 4.50
C ILE A 201 9.85 9.36 5.48
N VAL A 202 9.62 8.76 6.65
CA VAL A 202 8.59 9.19 7.60
C VAL A 202 8.98 10.45 8.36
N ASP A 203 10.27 10.63 8.67
CA ASP A 203 10.81 11.76 9.44
C ASP A 203 10.90 13.05 8.61
N ASN A 204 10.82 12.96 7.28
CA ASN A 204 10.98 14.07 6.33
C ASN A 204 10.50 15.43 6.87
N ASN A 205 11.44 16.16 7.47
CA ASN A 205 11.29 17.57 7.78
C ASN A 205 11.25 18.31 6.44
N PRO A 206 10.31 19.25 6.23
CA PRO A 206 10.12 19.94 4.96
C PRO A 206 11.33 20.78 4.48
N GLY A 207 12.43 20.84 5.25
CA GLY A 207 13.65 21.57 4.92
C GLY A 207 14.77 20.77 4.22
N THR A 208 14.65 19.44 4.09
CA THR A 208 15.70 18.58 3.50
C THR A 208 15.18 17.67 2.40
N ALA A 209 14.16 18.12 1.66
CA ALA A 209 13.63 17.39 0.51
C ALA A 209 14.66 17.38 -0.63
N HIS A 210 15.60 16.44 -0.59
CA HIS A 210 16.26 15.99 -1.81
C HIS A 210 15.20 15.28 -2.66
N ALA A 211 15.02 15.83 -3.86
CA ALA A 211 13.98 15.52 -4.80
C ALA A 211 14.06 14.08 -5.30
N SER A 212 13.19 13.20 -4.77
CA SER A 212 12.86 11.90 -5.37
C SER A 212 11.43 11.47 -4.95
N SER A 213 10.44 12.36 -5.08
CA SER A 213 9.03 12.03 -4.85
C SER A 213 8.25 12.27 -6.14
N MET A 214 8.49 11.43 -7.15
CA MET A 214 7.54 11.23 -8.24
C MET A 214 6.71 9.99 -7.92
N LEU A 215 5.70 10.14 -7.06
CA LEU A 215 4.55 9.25 -7.10
C LEU A 215 3.37 10.02 -7.69
N MET A 216 2.96 9.55 -8.87
CA MET A 216 1.70 9.90 -9.50
C MET A 216 0.56 9.31 -8.67
N THR A 217 -0.08 10.16 -7.87
CA THR A 217 -1.54 10.22 -8.03
C THR A 217 -1.75 10.88 -9.39
N THR A 218 -2.67 10.40 -10.22
CA THR A 218 -3.06 11.04 -11.48
C THR A 218 -3.69 12.41 -11.20
N ARG A 219 -2.85 13.37 -10.79
CA ARG A 219 -3.10 14.80 -10.72
C ARG A 219 -2.70 15.41 -12.05
N LEU A 220 -3.40 14.99 -13.10
CA LEU A 220 -3.58 15.84 -14.28
C LEU A 220 -4.56 16.92 -13.85
N ASP A 221 -4.06 17.92 -13.14
CA ASP A 221 -4.49 19.33 -13.17
C ASP A 221 -3.88 20.12 -12.00
N SER A 222 -2.98 21.03 -12.36
CA SER A 222 -2.69 22.34 -11.74
C SER A 222 -2.48 22.48 -10.22
N SER A 223 -1.24 22.81 -9.87
CA SER A 223 -0.79 23.69 -8.77
C SER A 223 -1.57 23.65 -7.44
N ALA A 224 -1.18 22.74 -6.52
CA ALA A 224 -1.12 23.01 -5.07
C ALA A 224 -0.53 21.79 -4.32
N CYS A 225 0.36 22.07 -3.35
CA CYS A 225 0.81 21.19 -2.26
C CYS A 225 1.62 19.92 -2.60
N SER A 226 2.95 20.05 -2.44
CA SER A 226 3.94 18.96 -2.27
C SER A 226 3.73 18.09 -1.01
N ILE A 227 2.71 18.39 -0.19
CA ILE A 227 2.45 17.75 1.11
C ILE A 227 1.63 16.45 0.97
N ASP A 228 0.88 16.27 -0.12
CA ASP A 228 -0.04 15.14 -0.29
C ASP A 228 0.57 13.91 -0.98
N THR A 229 1.65 14.08 -1.74
CA THR A 229 2.28 12.96 -2.48
C THR A 229 3.07 12.01 -1.59
N THR A 230 3.42 12.42 -0.37
CA THR A 230 4.21 11.60 0.57
C THR A 230 3.37 10.70 1.45
N VAL A 231 2.06 10.96 1.60
CA VAL A 231 1.18 10.16 2.47
C VAL A 231 1.05 8.70 2.00
N PRO A 232 0.83 8.40 0.70
CA PRO A 232 0.77 7.01 0.24
C PRO A 232 2.07 6.26 0.51
N LEU A 233 3.21 6.93 0.33
CA LEU A 233 4.52 6.36 0.61
C LEU A 233 4.72 6.14 2.12
N HIS A 234 4.36 7.10 2.98
CA HIS A 234 4.40 6.90 4.44
C HIS A 234 3.55 5.71 4.87
N MET A 235 2.37 5.54 4.26
CA MET A 235 1.50 4.40 4.51
C MET A 235 2.14 3.10 4.06
N ALA A 236 2.74 3.05 2.87
CA ALA A 236 3.50 1.89 2.38
C ALA A 236 4.70 1.54 3.28
N SER A 237 5.43 2.56 3.77
CA SER A 237 6.55 2.39 4.69
C SER A 237 6.10 1.80 6.03
N VAL A 238 5.03 2.33 6.64
CA VAL A 238 4.43 1.78 7.86
C VAL A 238 3.96 0.35 7.62
N ASN A 239 3.32 0.10 6.48
CA ASN A 239 2.84 -1.20 6.09
C ASN A 239 3.97 -2.24 6.03
N LEU A 240 5.11 -1.90 5.40
CA LEU A 240 6.30 -2.74 5.39
C LEU A 240 6.79 -3.07 6.80
N VAL A 241 6.88 -2.07 7.69
CA VAL A 241 7.30 -2.29 9.09
C VAL A 241 6.38 -3.28 9.80
N LEU A 242 5.06 -3.15 9.62
CA LEU A 242 4.09 -4.06 10.20
C LEU A 242 4.19 -5.48 9.62
N ASP A 243 4.47 -5.63 8.32
CA ASP A 243 4.65 -6.95 7.71
C ASP A 243 5.91 -7.65 8.23
N LEU A 244 7.01 -6.90 8.36
CA LEU A 244 8.25 -7.41 8.94
C LEU A 244 8.04 -7.81 10.41
N ALA A 245 7.37 -6.96 11.19
CA ALA A 245 7.03 -7.22 12.59
C ALA A 245 6.10 -8.42 12.79
N ALA A 246 5.39 -8.89 11.74
CA ALA A 246 4.54 -10.07 11.82
C ALA A 246 5.33 -11.36 12.06
N GLN A 247 6.63 -11.34 11.81
CA GLN A 247 7.51 -12.45 12.15
C GLN A 247 8.09 -12.30 13.55
N PRO A 248 7.88 -13.28 14.47
CA PRO A 248 8.38 -13.18 15.84
C PRO A 248 9.89 -12.97 15.96
N TRP A 249 10.66 -13.55 15.02
CA TRP A 249 12.12 -13.44 15.02
C TRP A 249 12.64 -12.09 14.51
N ILE A 250 11.85 -11.36 13.72
CA ILE A 250 12.14 -9.98 13.34
C ILE A 250 11.66 -9.04 14.44
N LEU A 251 10.44 -9.26 14.95
CA LEU A 251 9.86 -8.45 16.01
C LEU A 251 10.78 -8.34 17.23
N SER A 252 11.37 -9.45 17.67
CA SER A 252 12.32 -9.44 18.80
C SER A 252 13.55 -8.54 18.56
N GLN A 253 13.98 -8.38 17.31
CA GLN A 253 15.07 -7.49 16.93
C GLN A 253 14.58 -6.04 16.86
N MET A 254 13.38 -5.82 16.30
CA MET A 254 12.78 -4.50 16.22
C MET A 254 12.48 -3.91 17.60
N GLU A 255 12.11 -4.73 18.59
CA GLU A 255 11.86 -4.30 19.97
C GLU A 255 13.06 -3.64 20.64
N ILE A 256 14.28 -4.01 20.24
CA ILE A 256 15.54 -3.49 20.79
C ILE A 256 16.24 -2.51 19.83
N ALA A 257 15.71 -2.33 18.63
CA ALA A 257 16.26 -1.44 17.62
C ALA A 257 15.98 0.03 17.98
N ASP A 258 17.01 0.87 17.92
CA ASP A 258 16.88 2.31 18.14
C ASP A 258 15.96 2.94 17.10
N GLU A 259 15.95 2.41 15.87
CA GLU A 259 15.13 2.90 14.78
C GLU A 259 13.63 2.76 15.08
N MET A 260 13.22 1.64 15.71
CA MET A 260 11.83 1.45 16.12
C MET A 260 11.43 2.44 17.22
N ASN A 261 12.34 2.72 18.16
CA ASN A 261 12.11 3.73 19.19
C ASN A 261 11.98 5.13 18.58
N GLN A 262 12.81 5.46 17.60
CA GLN A 262 12.71 6.73 16.85
C GLN A 262 11.38 6.84 16.09
N LEU A 263 10.91 5.76 15.44
CA LEU A 263 9.59 5.75 14.79
C LEU A 263 8.46 6.04 15.78
N LEU A 264 8.50 5.44 16.98
CA LEU A 264 7.54 5.75 18.04
C LEU A 264 7.63 7.22 18.47
N HIS A 265 8.83 7.76 18.58
CA HIS A 265 9.07 9.17 18.91
C HIS A 265 8.57 10.15 17.84
N ILE A 266 8.53 9.75 16.57
CA ILE A 266 7.96 10.56 15.48
C ILE A 266 6.44 10.44 15.44
N MET A 267 5.89 9.24 15.63
CA MET A 267 4.45 8.98 15.43
C MET A 267 3.58 9.40 16.62
N LEU A 268 4.06 9.29 17.86
CA LEU A 268 3.28 9.66 19.05
C LEU A 268 2.93 11.16 19.13
N PRO A 269 3.86 12.10 18.88
CA PRO A 269 3.54 13.53 18.89
C PRO A 269 2.48 13.93 17.86
N ARG A 270 2.40 13.22 16.72
CA ARG A 270 1.39 13.46 15.67
C ARG A 270 -0.05 13.28 16.16
N LEU A 271 -0.28 12.60 17.27
CA LEU A 271 -1.61 12.45 17.89
C LEU A 271 -2.11 13.74 18.58
N HIS A 272 -1.22 14.69 18.88
CA HIS A 272 -1.58 15.92 19.62
C HIS A 272 -1.39 17.18 18.81
N MET A 273 -0.43 17.16 17.88
CA MET A 273 -0.21 18.30 16.98
C MET A 273 -1.40 18.43 16.03
N GLN A 274 -1.70 19.66 15.59
CA GLN A 274 -2.68 19.92 14.53
C GLN A 274 -2.13 19.37 13.20
N GLU A 275 -2.21 18.05 13.01
CA GLU A 275 -1.78 17.33 11.83
C GLU A 275 -2.92 17.21 10.80
N THR A 276 -2.56 16.95 9.55
CA THR A 276 -3.56 16.66 8.52
C THR A 276 -4.21 15.29 8.77
N ILE A 277 -5.49 15.16 8.44
CA ILE A 277 -6.26 13.89 8.51
C ILE A 277 -5.45 12.68 7.98
N PRO A 278 -4.84 12.73 6.78
CA PRO A 278 -4.06 11.61 6.26
C PRO A 278 -2.84 11.24 7.10
N ARG A 279 -2.10 12.22 7.63
CA ARG A 279 -0.91 11.97 8.47
C ARG A 279 -1.28 11.39 9.84
N LEU A 280 -2.38 11.87 10.40
CA LEU A 280 -2.95 11.29 11.62
C LEU A 280 -3.40 9.84 11.40
N HIS A 281 -3.99 9.54 10.25
CA HIS A 281 -4.36 8.17 9.88
C HIS A 281 -3.13 7.24 9.80
N VAL A 282 -2.02 7.72 9.21
CA VAL A 282 -0.74 6.98 9.17
C VAL A 282 -0.22 6.68 10.57
N ALA A 283 -0.20 7.68 11.45
CA ALA A 283 0.28 7.51 12.82
C ALA A 283 -0.59 6.52 13.62
N LEU A 284 -1.92 6.66 13.55
CA LEU A 284 -2.85 5.74 14.22
C LEU A 284 -2.71 4.30 13.70
N HIS A 285 -2.58 4.12 12.38
CA HIS A 285 -2.39 2.79 11.78
C HIS A 285 -1.11 2.12 12.27
N PHE A 286 0.01 2.85 12.29
CA PHE A 286 1.28 2.35 12.83
C PHE A 286 1.16 1.98 14.31
N LEU A 287 0.67 2.90 15.15
CA LEU A 287 0.63 2.71 16.60
C LEU A 287 -0.31 1.56 16.99
N HIS A 288 -1.47 1.45 16.33
CA HIS A 288 -2.38 0.31 16.52
C HIS A 288 -1.73 -1.01 16.10
N GLY A 289 -1.12 -1.05 14.92
CA GLY A 289 -0.44 -2.25 14.42
C GLY A 289 0.64 -2.72 15.38
N VAL A 290 1.56 -1.83 15.78
CA VAL A 290 2.65 -2.16 16.71
C VAL A 290 2.13 -2.57 18.10
N ALA A 291 1.14 -1.86 18.64
CA ALA A 291 0.55 -2.19 19.94
C ALA A 291 -0.14 -3.57 19.95
N SER A 292 -0.71 -3.99 18.82
CA SER A 292 -1.32 -5.32 18.68
C SER A 292 -0.31 -6.46 18.70
N MET A 293 0.93 -6.20 18.26
CA MET A 293 1.96 -7.23 18.02
C MET A 293 2.87 -7.52 19.20
N SER A 294 3.18 -6.51 20.04
CA SER A 294 4.08 -6.68 21.19
C SER A 294 3.58 -5.98 22.44
N TYR A 295 3.61 -6.70 23.57
CA TYR A 295 3.34 -6.13 24.88
C TYR A 295 4.37 -5.06 25.29
N ARG A 296 5.65 -5.24 24.93
CA ARG A 296 6.71 -4.28 25.27
C ARG A 296 6.51 -2.95 24.56
N LEU A 297 6.25 -3.02 23.25
CA LEU A 297 5.98 -1.81 22.45
C LEU A 297 4.66 -1.16 22.87
N ARG A 298 3.62 -1.96 23.17
CA ARG A 298 2.37 -1.45 23.76
C ARG A 298 2.61 -0.70 25.07
N LYS A 299 3.45 -1.23 25.98
CA LYS A 299 3.80 -0.57 27.23
C LYS A 299 4.58 0.73 26.99
N ALA A 300 5.51 0.74 26.03
CA ALA A 300 6.28 1.92 25.66
C ALA A 300 5.37 3.02 25.06
N ILE A 301 4.42 2.63 24.22
CA ILE A 301 3.35 3.50 23.71
C ILE A 301 2.53 4.05 24.87
N GLY A 302 1.96 3.19 25.72
CA GLY A 302 1.08 3.61 26.82
C GLY A 302 1.76 4.54 27.84
N ALA A 303 3.07 4.42 28.04
CA ALA A 303 3.83 5.31 28.93
C ALA A 303 4.01 6.73 28.36
N LYS A 304 3.99 6.88 27.03
CA LYS A 304 4.22 8.14 26.31
C LYS A 304 2.97 8.69 25.63
N CYS A 305 1.90 7.89 25.58
CA CYS A 305 0.66 8.26 24.93
C CYS A 305 -0.12 9.25 25.79
N PRO A 306 -0.59 10.36 25.21
CA PRO A 306 -1.48 11.28 25.92
C PRO A 306 -2.80 10.65 26.33
N PRO A 307 -3.48 11.30 27.30
CA PRO A 307 -4.91 11.10 27.49
C PRO A 307 -5.70 11.29 26.17
N LEU A 308 -6.72 10.46 25.98
CA LEU A 308 -7.63 10.54 24.82
C LEU A 308 -8.24 11.94 24.66
N ALA A 309 -8.59 12.60 25.78
CA ALA A 309 -9.19 13.92 25.80
C ALA A 309 -8.29 15.01 25.17
N THR A 310 -6.97 14.94 25.38
CA THR A 310 -6.01 15.87 24.77
C THR A 310 -5.67 15.49 23.33
N SER A 311 -5.73 14.20 22.98
CA SER A 311 -5.52 13.70 21.61
C SER A 311 -6.69 14.03 20.67
N MET A 312 -7.92 14.04 21.20
CA MET A 312 -9.14 14.27 20.42
C MET A 312 -9.59 15.74 20.41
N ALA A 313 -9.06 16.61 21.29
CA ALA A 313 -9.40 18.04 21.30
C ALA A 313 -9.01 18.77 20.00
N GLY A 314 -8.01 18.27 19.26
CA GLY A 314 -7.65 18.79 17.93
C GLY A 314 -8.59 18.34 16.80
N VAL A 315 -9.49 17.39 17.06
CA VAL A 315 -10.42 16.82 16.09
C VAL A 315 -11.82 17.39 16.34
N LEU A 316 -11.97 18.71 16.14
CA LEU A 316 -13.26 19.41 16.31
C LEU A 316 -14.38 18.92 15.37
N HIS A 317 -14.02 18.14 14.33
CA HIS A 317 -14.94 17.32 13.54
C HIS A 317 -14.27 15.97 13.22
N PRO A 318 -14.57 14.88 13.95
CA PRO A 318 -13.97 13.58 13.64
C PRO A 318 -14.46 13.10 12.29
N SER A 319 -13.56 13.13 11.30
CA SER A 319 -13.72 12.28 10.13
C SER A 319 -13.98 10.85 10.63
N PRO A 320 -15.04 10.17 10.15
CA PRO A 320 -15.37 8.81 10.61
C PRO A 320 -14.18 7.85 10.55
N VAL A 321 -13.27 8.03 9.59
CA VAL A 321 -12.05 7.22 9.43
C VAL A 321 -11.07 7.40 10.61
N ILE A 322 -10.89 8.63 11.11
CA ILE A 322 -10.08 8.89 12.30
C ILE A 322 -10.77 8.34 13.53
N ALA A 323 -12.09 8.50 13.65
CA ALA A 323 -12.84 7.92 14.76
C ALA A 323 -12.70 6.39 14.79
N ILE A 324 -12.83 5.71 13.65
CA ILE A 324 -12.65 4.25 13.53
C ILE A 324 -11.21 3.85 13.85
N ALA A 325 -10.21 4.59 13.37
CA ALA A 325 -8.81 4.29 13.67
C ALA A 325 -8.48 4.52 15.16
N ALA A 326 -9.02 5.59 15.75
CA ALA A 326 -8.84 5.92 17.16
C ALA A 326 -9.55 4.91 18.07
N THR A 327 -10.77 4.47 17.74
CA THR A 327 -11.45 3.42 18.53
C THR A 327 -10.70 2.11 18.50
N LYS A 328 -10.04 1.75 17.40
CA LYS A 328 -9.17 0.57 17.35
C LYS A 328 -7.92 0.72 18.21
N PHE A 329 -7.40 1.93 18.40
CA PHE A 329 -6.18 2.17 19.14
C PHE A 329 -6.38 2.34 20.66
N PHE A 330 -7.45 3.03 21.07
CA PHE A 330 -7.70 3.42 22.46
C PHE A 330 -8.63 2.47 23.24
N VAL A 331 -9.15 1.42 22.60
CA VAL A 331 -9.91 0.33 23.23
C VAL A 331 -9.01 -0.89 23.38
#